data_AF-A0A8B8B199-F1
#
_entry.id   AF-A0A8B8B199-F1
#
_cell.length_a   1.000
_cell.length_b   1.000
_cell.length_c   1.000
_cell.angle_alpha   90.00
_cell.angle_beta   90.00
_cell.angle_gamma   90.00
#
_symmetry.space_group_name_H-M   'P 1'
#
loop_
_entity.id
_entity.type
_entity.pdbx_description
1 polymer ?
#
loop_
_entity_poly.entity_id
_entity_poly.type
_entity_poly.pdbx_seq_one_letter_code
_entity_poly.pdbx_strand_id
1 'polypeptide(L)'
;MAENADLDENEKKNVFVCNKCGFSVPYDYFGRKPPFSKAFVLMEEAYVMKDPFTEERGFITLGSSCSICKSVVCLSQNCSLFYTKRFCVPCVKKNLKEFPAEIIEEMTRKSKE
;
A
#
# COMPACT_ATOMS: atom_id res chain seq x y z
N MET A 1 -9.02 -1.27 39.95
CA MET A 1 -8.95 0.16 39.59
C MET A 1 -8.59 0.24 38.12
N ALA A 2 -9.56 0.61 37.28
CA ALA A 2 -9.30 1.18 35.97
C ALA A 2 -8.80 2.63 36.14
N GLU A 3 -8.46 3.29 35.02
CA GLU A 3 -8.05 4.70 34.85
C GLU A 3 -6.51 4.89 34.74
N ASN A 4 -5.92 5.51 33.70
CA ASN A 4 -6.43 6.25 32.54
C ASN A 4 -5.43 6.12 31.38
N ALA A 5 -5.93 5.87 30.17
CA ALA A 5 -5.17 6.00 28.93
C ALA A 5 -5.50 7.37 28.32
N ASP A 6 -4.76 8.38 28.74
CA ASP A 6 -4.74 9.68 28.08
C ASP A 6 -4.01 9.53 26.74
N LEU A 7 -4.78 9.31 25.66
CA LEU A 7 -4.27 9.42 24.30
C LEU A 7 -4.47 10.87 23.85
N ASP A 8 -3.40 11.65 23.95
CA ASP A 8 -3.29 13.04 23.54
C ASP A 8 -3.67 13.23 22.06
N GLU A 9 -4.74 14.01 21.81
CA GLU A 9 -5.33 14.32 20.49
C GLU A 9 -4.54 15.36 19.68
N ASN A 10 -3.24 15.17 19.46
CA ASN A 10 -2.48 16.08 18.60
C ASN A 10 -1.31 15.42 17.83
N GLU A 11 -1.52 14.23 17.27
CA GLU A 11 -0.54 13.62 16.37
C GLU A 11 -0.72 14.17 14.95
N LYS A 12 0.33 14.81 14.40
CA LYS A 12 0.44 15.09 12.96
C LYS A 12 0.24 13.77 12.21
N LYS A 13 -0.97 13.52 11.72
CA LYS A 13 -1.26 12.30 10.98
C LYS A 13 -0.38 12.27 9.75
N ASN A 14 0.45 11.24 9.65
CA ASN A 14 1.28 11.06 8.48
C ASN A 14 0.37 10.86 7.26
N VAL A 15 0.70 11.50 6.14
CA VAL A 15 -0.11 11.44 4.92
C VAL A 15 0.56 10.54 3.91
N PHE A 16 -0.19 9.56 3.42
CA PHE A 16 0.20 8.75 2.27
C PHE A 16 -0.09 9.56 1.02
N VAL A 17 0.85 9.61 0.06
CA VAL A 17 0.64 10.26 -1.24
C VAL A 17 1.18 9.37 -2.35
N CYS A 18 0.32 8.94 -3.26
CA CYS A 18 0.72 8.17 -4.43
C CYS A 18 1.45 9.07 -5.44
N ASN A 19 2.70 8.75 -5.77
CA ASN A 19 3.49 9.49 -6.77
C ASN A 19 3.03 9.28 -8.23
N LYS A 20 1.94 8.55 -8.48
CA LYS A 20 1.40 8.30 -9.83
C LYS A 20 0.09 9.01 -10.10
N CYS A 21 -0.87 8.91 -9.19
CA CYS A 21 -2.19 9.55 -9.35
C CYS A 21 -2.45 10.71 -8.39
N GLY A 22 -1.53 11.00 -7.46
CA GLY A 22 -1.71 12.04 -6.44
C GLY A 22 -2.73 11.69 -5.34
N PHE A 23 -3.32 10.49 -5.36
CA PHE A 23 -4.21 10.02 -4.29
C PHE A 23 -3.51 10.17 -2.94
N SER A 24 -4.18 10.85 -2.01
CA SER A 24 -3.64 11.14 -0.69
C SER A 24 -4.67 10.90 0.40
N VAL A 25 -4.20 10.34 1.51
CA VAL A 25 -5.03 9.99 2.68
C VAL A 25 -4.13 9.84 3.90
N PRO A 26 -4.60 10.17 5.12
CA PRO A 26 -3.88 9.85 6.34
C PRO A 26 -3.62 8.34 6.48
N TYR A 27 -2.49 7.96 7.07
CA TYR A 27 -2.19 6.57 7.43
C TYR A 27 -1.75 6.46 8.89
N ASP A 28 -1.97 5.30 9.49
CA ASP A 28 -1.68 5.04 10.89
C ASP A 28 -0.37 4.27 11.10
N TYR A 29 0.04 3.45 10.11
CA TYR A 29 1.25 2.64 10.21
C TYR A 29 1.88 2.33 8.85
N PHE A 30 3.21 2.20 8.82
CA PHE A 30 3.97 1.65 7.70
C PHE A 30 4.80 0.45 8.14
N GLY A 31 4.64 -0.68 7.46
CA GLY A 31 5.43 -1.89 7.69
C GLY A 31 4.63 -3.17 7.44
N ARG A 32 5.18 -4.31 7.88
CA ARG A 32 4.58 -5.63 7.64
C ARG A 32 3.67 -6.12 8.75
N LYS A 33 3.79 -5.56 9.95
CA LYS A 33 3.08 -6.06 11.15
C LYS A 33 2.36 -4.91 11.83
N PRO A 34 1.15 -4.55 11.35
CA PRO A 34 0.39 -3.47 11.95
C PRO A 34 0.10 -3.75 13.43
N PRO A 35 0.43 -2.84 14.36
CA PRO A 35 0.34 -3.11 15.80
C PRO A 35 -1.11 -3.31 16.27
N PHE A 36 -2.07 -2.73 15.56
CA PHE A 36 -3.49 -2.89 15.82
C PHE A 36 -4.05 -4.24 15.35
N SER A 37 -3.33 -5.02 14.54
CA SER A 37 -3.81 -6.30 14.00
C SER A 37 -2.79 -7.43 14.21
N LYS A 38 -2.79 -7.99 15.44
CA LYS A 38 -1.80 -8.99 15.88
C LYS A 38 -1.89 -10.35 15.15
N ALA A 39 -2.97 -10.60 14.41
CA ALA A 39 -3.19 -11.86 13.70
C ALA A 39 -2.62 -11.87 12.27
N PHE A 40 -2.21 -10.73 11.72
CA PHE A 40 -1.84 -10.62 10.31
C PHE A 40 -0.39 -10.15 10.13
N VAL A 41 0.27 -10.72 9.12
CA VAL A 41 1.57 -10.27 8.62
C VAL A 41 1.45 -10.04 7.13
N LEU A 42 1.72 -8.82 6.69
CA LEU A 42 1.67 -8.44 5.29
C LEU A 42 2.81 -9.06 4.50
N MET A 43 2.54 -9.34 3.22
CA MET A 43 3.54 -9.84 2.27
C MET A 43 4.55 -8.75 1.86
N GLU A 44 4.23 -7.48 2.10
CA GLU A 44 5.09 -6.32 1.82
C GLU A 44 5.00 -5.27 2.93
N GLU A 45 6.00 -4.38 3.00
CA GLU A 45 5.88 -3.17 3.81
C GLU A 45 4.85 -2.25 3.17
N ALA A 46 3.73 -2.04 3.85
CA ALA A 46 2.62 -1.27 3.29
C ALA A 46 2.22 -0.14 4.23
N TYR A 47 1.69 0.92 3.61
CA TYR A 47 1.00 1.99 4.31
C TYR A 47 -0.42 1.51 4.60
N VAL A 48 -0.81 1.54 5.86
CA VAL A 48 -2.11 1.07 6.32
C VAL A 48 -2.77 2.10 7.23
N MET A 49 -4.09 2.10 7.22
CA MET A 49 -4.90 2.82 8.19
C MET A 49 -5.83 1.84 8.90
N LYS A 50 -6.27 2.19 10.11
CA LYS A 50 -7.34 1.49 10.81
C LYS A 50 -8.60 1.54 9.94
N ASP A 51 -9.32 0.43 9.90
CA ASP A 51 -10.57 0.39 9.16
C ASP A 51 -11.63 1.24 9.88
N PRO A 52 -12.14 2.32 9.27
CA PRO A 52 -13.14 3.18 9.91
C PRO A 52 -14.54 2.58 9.89
N PHE A 53 -14.74 1.43 9.23
CA PHE A 53 -16.03 0.78 9.08
C PHE A 53 -16.19 -0.48 9.95
N THR A 54 -15.17 -0.86 10.72
CA THR A 54 -15.22 -2.04 11.60
C THR A 54 -14.79 -1.68 13.01
N GLU A 55 -15.54 -2.16 14.02
CA GLU A 55 -15.14 -2.05 15.43
C GLU A 55 -14.01 -3.03 15.81
N GLU A 56 -13.76 -4.03 14.96
CA GLU A 56 -12.67 -5.00 15.13
C GLU A 56 -11.29 -4.42 14.81
N ARG A 57 -10.25 -5.23 15.04
CA ARG A 57 -8.83 -4.97 14.72
C ARG A 57 -8.52 -5.03 13.20
N GLY A 58 -9.45 -4.53 12.39
CA GLY A 58 -9.37 -4.44 10.93
C GLY A 58 -8.47 -3.30 10.47
N PHE A 59 -7.95 -3.42 9.25
CA PHE A 59 -7.14 -2.37 8.64
C PHE A 59 -7.25 -2.36 7.12
N ILE A 60 -7.08 -1.17 6.55
CA ILE A 60 -7.12 -0.95 5.12
C ILE A 60 -5.70 -0.70 4.63
N THR A 61 -5.30 -1.43 3.59
CA THR A 61 -4.02 -1.20 2.91
C THR A 61 -4.19 -0.11 1.86
N LEU A 62 -3.34 0.91 1.89
CA LEU A 62 -3.43 2.08 1.01
C LEU A 62 -2.49 1.97 -0.20
N GLY A 63 -1.32 1.38 0.02
CA GLY A 63 -0.25 1.32 -0.95
C GLY A 63 1.06 0.86 -0.33
N SER A 64 2.12 0.91 -1.14
CA SER A 64 3.48 0.51 -0.74
C SER A 64 4.50 1.21 -1.63
N SER A 65 5.78 0.98 -1.36
CA SER A 65 6.90 1.56 -2.13
C SER A 65 7.27 0.65 -3.30
N CYS A 66 7.45 1.22 -4.49
CA CYS A 66 7.92 0.48 -5.65
C CYS A 66 9.28 -0.17 -5.35
N SER A 67 9.42 -1.47 -5.61
CA SER A 67 10.64 -2.21 -5.27
C SER A 67 11.87 -1.77 -6.06
N ILE A 68 11.66 -1.19 -7.25
CA ILE A 68 12.71 -0.72 -8.16
C ILE A 68 13.07 0.74 -7.85
N CYS A 69 12.13 1.68 -8.02
CA CYS A 69 12.42 3.12 -7.89
C CYS A 69 12.08 3.73 -6.53
N LYS A 70 11.56 2.95 -5.58
CA LYS A 70 11.16 3.37 -4.23
C LYS A 70 10.05 4.43 -4.15
N SER A 71 9.44 4.82 -5.27
CA SER A 71 8.30 5.74 -5.26
C SER A 71 7.09 5.13 -4.53
N VAL A 72 6.42 5.91 -3.72
CA VAL A 72 5.17 5.53 -3.02
C VAL A 72 4.05 5.42 -4.05
N VAL A 73 3.35 4.28 -4.06
CA VAL A 73 2.28 3.99 -5.02
C VAL A 73 1.09 3.30 -4.37
N CYS A 74 -0.12 3.72 -4.76
CA CYS A 74 -1.37 3.15 -4.24
C CYS A 74 -1.69 1.78 -4.87
N LEU A 75 -2.70 1.11 -4.33
CA LEU A 75 -3.14 -0.21 -4.80
C LEU A 75 -3.81 -0.23 -6.18
N SER A 76 -4.13 0.92 -6.77
CA SER A 76 -4.75 0.99 -8.08
C SER A 76 -3.89 0.29 -9.15
N GLN A 77 -4.52 -0.53 -9.98
CA GLN A 77 -3.86 -1.24 -11.08
C GLN A 77 -3.27 -0.30 -12.14
N ASN A 78 -3.70 0.97 -12.16
CA ASN A 78 -3.13 2.00 -13.03
C ASN A 78 -1.83 2.60 -12.46
N CYS A 79 -1.59 2.42 -11.16
CA CYS A 79 -0.44 2.97 -10.46
C CYS A 79 0.61 1.90 -10.13
N SER A 80 0.17 0.71 -9.72
CA SER A 80 1.07 -0.36 -9.30
C SER A 80 0.50 -1.76 -9.53
N LEU A 81 1.40 -2.74 -9.48
CA LEU A 81 1.14 -4.17 -9.51
C LEU A 81 1.83 -4.82 -8.31
N PHE A 82 1.16 -5.76 -7.65
CA PHE A 82 1.78 -6.64 -6.66
C PHE A 82 1.95 -8.05 -7.24
N TYR A 83 3.14 -8.62 -7.10
CA TYR A 83 3.42 -10.03 -7.41
C TYR A 83 4.10 -10.69 -6.21
N THR A 84 5.44 -10.69 -6.16
CA THR A 84 6.21 -10.99 -4.93
C THR A 84 6.50 -9.74 -4.11
N LYS A 85 6.51 -8.58 -4.78
CA LYS A 85 6.64 -7.25 -4.22
C LYS A 85 5.81 -6.28 -5.07
N ARG A 86 5.65 -5.04 -4.61
CA ARG A 86 4.98 -4.00 -5.39
C ARG A 86 5.93 -3.27 -6.34
N PHE A 87 5.44 -3.02 -7.55
CA PHE A 87 6.13 -2.29 -8.60
C PHE A 87 5.19 -1.25 -9.18
N CYS A 88 5.68 -0.02 -9.40
CA CYS A 88 4.89 0.96 -10.11
C CYS A 88 4.78 0.57 -11.60
N VAL A 89 3.65 0.90 -12.24
CA VAL A 89 3.40 0.56 -13.65
C VAL A 89 4.55 0.99 -14.59
N PRO A 90 5.16 2.19 -14.45
CA PRO A 90 6.32 2.56 -15.26
C PRO A 90 7.51 1.62 -15.10
N CYS A 91 7.78 1.14 -13.87
CA CYS A 91 8.85 0.19 -13.60
C CYS A 91 8.54 -1.20 -14.17
N VAL A 92 7.28 -1.64 -14.13
CA VAL A 92 6.84 -2.88 -14.78
C VAL A 92 7.07 -2.79 -16.29
N LYS A 93 6.59 -1.72 -16.94
CA LYS A 93 6.75 -1.52 -18.40
C LYS A 93 8.22 -1.49 -18.83
N LYS A 94 9.09 -0.82 -18.05
CA LYS A 94 10.53 -0.75 -18.34
C LYS A 94 11.24 -2.11 -18.23
N ASN A 95 10.78 -2.97 -17.32
CA ASN A 95 11.42 -4.26 -17.03
C ASN A 95 10.51 -5.44 -17.41
N LEU A 96 9.63 -5.27 -18.40
CA LEU A 96 8.52 -6.18 -18.67
C LEU A 96 8.97 -7.63 -18.91
N LYS A 97 10.14 -7.80 -19.54
CA LYS A 97 10.73 -9.12 -19.86
C LYS A 97 11.18 -9.93 -18.64
N GLU A 98 11.37 -9.27 -17.49
CA GLU A 98 11.76 -9.92 -16.23
C GLU A 98 10.55 -10.45 -15.45
N PHE A 99 9.32 -10.13 -15.90
CA PHE A 99 8.09 -10.58 -15.27
C PHE A 99 7.58 -11.88 -15.92
N PRO A 100 6.84 -12.72 -15.18
CA PRO A 100 6.13 -13.88 -15.72
C PRO A 100 5.24 -13.52 -16.91
N ALA A 101 5.02 -14.50 -17.81
CA ALA A 101 4.29 -14.33 -19.06
C ALA A 101 2.87 -13.76 -18.86
N GLU A 102 2.20 -14.13 -17.77
CA GLU A 102 0.87 -13.68 -17.41
C GLU A 102 0.81 -12.16 -17.20
N ILE A 103 1.83 -11.60 -16.54
CA ILE A 103 1.94 -10.14 -16.31
C ILE A 103 2.27 -9.44 -17.63
N ILE A 104 3.11 -10.04 -18.47
CA ILE A 104 3.44 -9.49 -19.79
C ILE A 104 2.17 -9.38 -20.64
N GLU A 105 1.35 -10.42 -20.67
CA GLU A 105 0.10 -10.45 -21.42
C GLU A 105 -0.90 -9.42 -20.90
N GLU A 106 -1.13 -9.36 -19.58
CA GLU A 106 -2.04 -8.40 -18.97
C GLU A 106 -1.63 -6.94 -19.26
N MET A 107 -0.34 -6.64 -19.11
CA MET A 107 0.19 -5.30 -19.38
C MET A 107 0.08 -4.93 -20.86
N THR A 108 0.26 -5.91 -21.76
CA THR A 108 0.13 -5.70 -23.21
C THR A 108 -1.32 -5.45 -23.61
N ARG A 109 -2.28 -6.17 -23.01
CA ARG A 109 -3.72 -5.95 -23.22
C ARG A 109 -4.14 -4.54 -22.80
N LYS A 110 -3.71 -4.09 -21.62
CA LYS A 110 -4.01 -2.77 -21.07
C LYS A 110 -3.44 -1.60 -21.88
N SER A 111 -2.43 -1.82 -22.73
CA SER A 111 -1.89 -0.78 -23.63
C SER A 111 -2.67 -0.62 -24.94
N LYS A 112 -3.64 -1.49 -25.23
CA LYS A 112 -4.47 -1.45 -26.44
C LYS A 112 -5.86 -0.83 -26.22
N GLU A 113 -6.20 -0.54 -24.96
CA GLU A 113 -7.40 0.18 -24.52
C GLU A 113 -7.07 1.65 -24.29
#